data_AF-Q2F9U8-F1
#
_entry.id   AF-Q2F9U8-F1
#
_cell.length_a   1.000
_cell.length_b   1.000
_cell.length_c   1.000
_cell.angle_alpha   90.00
_cell.angle_beta   90.00
_cell.angle_gamma   90.00
#
_symmetry.space_group_name_H-M   'P 1'
#
loop_
_entity.id
_entity.type
_entity.pdbx_description
1 polymer ?
#
loop_
_entity_poly.entity_id
_entity_poly.type
_entity_poly.pdbx_seq_one_letter_code
_entity_poly.pdbx_strand_id
1 'polypeptide(L)'
;MCFGVFMILPSYYKNWLDSIDTDVEVSYRGSEFYLLSERELIDEITIDKNTVKAFNQLSAFIKTQLEMSGSSPLTSEQCNTCITIGQDNGNPIFIDSTRDSELFCYYLDGGYIEAKGGNLLSLVIEAKNT
;
A
#
# COMPACT_ATOMS: atom_id res chain seq x y z
N MET A 1 -21.68 -14.36 3.10
CA MET A 1 -20.83 -14.52 1.91
C MET A 1 -19.76 -13.45 2.00
N CYS A 2 -18.55 -13.82 2.40
CA CYS A 2 -17.44 -12.87 2.47
C CYS A 2 -16.97 -12.65 1.03
N PHE A 3 -17.28 -11.49 0.45
CA PHE A 3 -16.61 -11.03 -0.75
C PHE A 3 -15.14 -10.84 -0.36
N GLY A 4 -14.31 -11.84 -0.62
CA GLY A 4 -12.86 -11.68 -0.50
C GLY A 4 -12.44 -10.60 -1.48
N VAL A 5 -11.94 -9.48 -0.96
CA VAL A 5 -11.28 -8.47 -1.79
C VAL A 5 -10.07 -9.17 -2.40
N PHE A 6 -10.15 -9.48 -3.69
CA PHE A 6 -9.03 -10.04 -4.42
C PHE A 6 -8.04 -8.91 -4.70
N MET A 7 -6.79 -9.12 -4.31
CA MET A 7 -5.69 -8.27 -4.74
C MET A 7 -5.52 -8.46 -6.25
N ILE A 8 -5.91 -7.45 -7.05
CA ILE A 8 -5.64 -7.44 -8.49
C ILE A 8 -4.39 -6.61 -8.71
N LEU A 9 -3.24 -7.29 -8.78
CA LEU A 9 -1.97 -6.65 -9.11
C LEU A 9 -1.73 -6.64 -10.61
N PRO A 10 -1.06 -5.61 -11.15
CA PRO A 10 -0.49 -5.68 -12.48
C PRO A 10 0.48 -6.87 -12.61
N SER A 11 0.42 -7.59 -13.72
CA SER A 11 1.21 -8.81 -13.94
C SER A 11 2.72 -8.61 -13.81
N TYR A 12 3.24 -7.44 -14.23
CA TYR A 12 4.66 -7.12 -14.09
C TYR A 12 5.10 -7.01 -12.62
N TYR A 13 4.22 -6.54 -11.74
CA TYR A 13 4.51 -6.41 -10.31
C TYR A 13 4.37 -7.77 -9.63
N LYS A 14 3.35 -8.54 -9.98
CA LYS A 14 3.20 -9.92 -9.51
C LYS A 14 4.42 -10.79 -9.88
N ASN A 15 4.88 -10.72 -11.13
CA ASN A 15 6.10 -11.44 -11.55
C ASN A 15 7.35 -10.99 -10.79
N TRP A 16 7.42 -9.73 -10.37
CA TRP A 16 8.53 -9.24 -9.55
C TRP A 16 8.41 -9.70 -8.10
N LEU A 17 7.21 -9.67 -7.51
CA LEU A 17 6.96 -10.25 -6.19
C LEU A 17 7.31 -11.74 -6.15
N ASP A 18 7.00 -12.50 -7.21
CA ASP A 18 7.35 -13.92 -7.33
C ASP A 18 8.87 -14.16 -7.45
N SER A 19 9.65 -13.11 -7.73
CA SER A 19 11.12 -13.18 -7.85
C SER A 19 11.87 -12.83 -6.57
N ILE A 20 11.17 -12.37 -5.53
CA ILE A 20 11.74 -12.00 -4.23
C ILE A 20 11.21 -12.93 -3.13
N ASP A 21 12.09 -13.35 -2.23
CA ASP A 21 11.70 -14.21 -1.09
C ASP A 21 11.42 -13.40 0.18
N THR A 22 11.92 -12.16 0.23
CA THR A 22 11.81 -11.26 1.37
C THR A 22 11.49 -9.86 0.90
N ASP A 23 11.15 -9.00 1.85
CA ASP A 23 10.94 -7.58 1.62
C ASP A 23 12.22 -6.92 1.08
N VAL A 24 12.04 -5.85 0.29
CA VAL A 24 13.12 -5.18 -0.44
C VAL A 24 13.13 -3.69 -0.12
N GLU A 25 14.28 -3.17 0.28
CA GLU A 25 14.51 -1.74 0.43
C GLU A 25 14.85 -1.11 -0.92
N VAL A 26 14.19 -0.02 -1.28
CA VAL A 26 14.36 0.67 -2.56
C VAL A 26 14.46 2.17 -2.33
N SER A 27 15.59 2.76 -2.71
CA SER A 27 15.73 4.22 -2.76
C SER A 27 15.05 4.76 -4.02
N TYR A 28 13.91 5.42 -3.88
CA TYR A 28 13.13 5.92 -5.00
C TYR A 28 12.76 7.39 -4.80
N ARG A 29 13.17 8.25 -5.74
CA ARG A 29 12.86 9.69 -5.76
C ARG A 29 13.17 10.45 -4.46
N GLY A 30 14.22 10.04 -3.75
CA GLY A 30 14.63 10.67 -2.49
C GLY A 30 13.91 10.15 -1.24
N SER A 31 13.16 9.06 -1.37
CA SER A 31 12.59 8.31 -0.25
C SER A 31 13.17 6.89 -0.22
N GLU A 32 13.21 6.28 0.97
CA GLU A 32 13.57 4.87 1.15
C GLU A 32 12.27 4.10 1.42
N PHE A 33 11.91 3.24 0.48
CA PHE A 33 10.71 2.41 0.58
C PHE A 33 11.08 0.99 0.96
N TYR A 34 10.33 0.44 1.89
CA TYR A 34 10.39 -0.97 2.23
C TYR A 34 9.22 -1.69 1.57
N LEU A 35 9.48 -2.35 0.44
CA LEU A 35 8.47 -3.06 -0.34
C LEU A 35 8.26 -4.44 0.24
N LEU A 36 7.00 -4.76 0.54
CA LEU A 36 6.63 -6.03 1.16
C LEU A 36 6.67 -7.15 0.11
N SER A 37 7.17 -8.30 0.54
CA SER A 37 7.06 -9.55 -0.19
C SER A 37 5.59 -9.98 -0.31
N GLU A 38 5.29 -10.90 -1.24
CA GLU A 38 3.92 -11.40 -1.38
C GLU A 38 3.39 -12.00 -0.07
N ARG A 39 4.26 -12.73 0.65
CA ARG A 39 3.91 -13.35 1.92
C ARG A 39 3.43 -12.30 2.93
N GLU A 40 4.21 -11.24 3.13
CA GLU A 40 3.83 -10.16 4.04
C GLU A 40 2.57 -9.42 3.57
N LEU A 41 2.40 -9.25 2.25
CA LEU A 41 1.21 -8.58 1.70
C LEU A 41 -0.10 -9.33 2.00
N ILE A 42 -0.08 -10.67 1.97
CA ILE A 42 -1.28 -11.49 2.20
C ILE A 42 -1.54 -11.80 3.68
N ASP A 43 -0.56 -11.55 4.55
CA ASP A 43 -0.67 -11.78 5.99
C ASP A 43 -1.73 -10.85 6.61
N GLU A 44 -2.39 -11.37 7.65
CA GLU A 44 -3.38 -10.62 8.40
C GLU A 44 -2.70 -9.74 9.44
N ILE A 45 -3.04 -8.45 9.42
CA ILE A 45 -2.64 -7.49 10.43
C ILE A 45 -3.87 -6.93 11.12
N THR A 46 -3.69 -6.45 12.35
CA THR A 46 -4.76 -5.81 13.12
C THR A 46 -4.39 -4.37 13.41
N ILE A 47 -5.24 -3.44 12.95
CA ILE A 47 -5.12 -2.01 13.21
C ILE A 47 -6.36 -1.59 14.01
N ASP A 48 -6.16 -1.23 15.27
CA ASP A 48 -7.23 -1.06 16.27
C ASP A 48 -8.17 -2.29 16.31
N LYS A 49 -9.43 -2.16 15.88
CA LYS A 49 -10.43 -3.24 15.86
C LYS A 49 -10.59 -3.90 14.49
N ASN A 50 -9.77 -3.51 13.52
CA ASN A 50 -9.91 -3.93 12.13
C ASN A 50 -8.79 -4.91 11.76
N THR A 51 -9.14 -6.19 11.62
CA THR A 51 -8.24 -7.20 11.05
C THR A 51 -8.42 -7.26 9.54
N VAL A 52 -7.34 -7.01 8.81
CA VAL A 52 -7.32 -6.99 7.34
C VAL A 52 -6.02 -7.61 6.84
N LYS A 53 -5.98 -8.00 5.57
CA LYS A 53 -4.69 -8.33 4.93
C LYS A 53 -3.81 -7.08 4.83
N ALA A 54 -2.49 -7.21 4.91
CA ALA A 54 -1.57 -6.08 4.89
C ALA A 54 -1.75 -5.21 3.63
N PHE A 55 -2.06 -5.79 2.47
CA PHE A 55 -2.34 -5.02 1.26
C PHE A 55 -3.58 -4.11 1.35
N ASN A 56 -4.48 -4.39 2.29
CA ASN A 56 -5.68 -3.60 2.58
C ASN A 56 -5.51 -2.69 3.80
N GLN A 57 -4.32 -2.58 4.38
CA GLN A 57 -4.12 -1.89 5.66
C GLN A 57 -4.56 -0.42 5.64
N LEU A 58 -4.42 0.26 4.49
CA LEU A 58 -4.93 1.62 4.31
C LEU A 58 -6.42 1.74 4.68
N SER A 59 -7.24 0.77 4.27
CA SER A 59 -8.68 0.78 4.58
C SER A 59 -8.96 0.74 6.08
N ALA A 60 -8.14 0.00 6.84
CA ALA A 60 -8.26 -0.08 8.29
C ALA A 60 -7.85 1.24 8.94
N PHE A 61 -6.74 1.86 8.51
CA PHE A 61 -6.35 3.18 9.01
C PHE A 61 -7.39 4.26 8.73
N ILE A 62 -7.90 4.32 7.50
CA ILE A 62 -8.94 5.29 7.09
C ILE A 62 -10.21 5.11 7.91
N LYS A 63 -10.62 3.86 8.15
CA LYS A 63 -11.79 3.56 8.99
C LYS A 63 -11.58 4.01 10.44
N THR A 64 -10.43 3.69 11.02
CA THR A 64 -10.08 4.13 12.38
C THR A 64 -10.05 5.66 12.48
N GLN A 65 -9.47 6.34 11.50
CA GLN A 65 -9.46 7.81 11.47
C GLN A 65 -10.89 8.37 11.40
N LEU A 66 -11.72 7.86 10.49
CA LEU A 66 -13.12 8.30 10.36
C LEU A 66 -13.90 8.10 11.66
N GLU A 67 -13.68 7.00 12.39
CA GLU A 67 -14.31 6.74 13.68
C GLU A 67 -13.82 7.71 14.78
N MET A 68 -12.56 8.15 14.73
CA MET A 68 -11.96 9.02 15.74
C MET A 68 -12.18 10.52 15.49
N SER A 69 -12.03 10.98 14.26
CA SER A 69 -12.10 12.42 13.89
C SER A 69 -13.38 12.81 13.14
N GLY A 70 -14.19 11.83 12.70
CA GLY A 70 -15.37 12.09 11.87
C GLY A 70 -15.05 12.50 10.43
N SER A 71 -13.78 12.46 10.04
CA SER A 71 -13.30 12.79 8.68
C SER A 71 -12.08 11.96 8.30
N SER A 72 -11.89 11.73 7.01
CA SER A 72 -10.76 10.99 6.46
C SER A 72 -10.36 11.55 5.09
N PRO A 73 -9.09 11.37 4.67
CA PRO A 73 -8.62 11.84 3.36
C PRO A 73 -9.14 10.99 2.19
N LEU A 74 -9.63 9.77 2.47
CA LEU A 74 -10.26 8.88 1.50
C LEU A 74 -11.59 8.37 2.00
N THR A 75 -12.50 8.08 1.08
CA THR A 75 -13.70 7.30 1.35
C THR A 75 -13.38 5.80 1.38
N SER A 76 -14.28 5.00 1.97
CA SER A 76 -14.17 3.54 1.93
C SER A 76 -14.20 2.99 0.50
N GLU A 77 -14.89 3.66 -0.42
CA GLU A 77 -14.94 3.25 -1.83
C GLU A 77 -13.60 3.47 -2.53
N GLN A 78 -12.95 4.62 -2.28
CA GLN A 78 -11.61 4.89 -2.81
C GLN A 78 -10.58 3.91 -2.25
N CYS A 79 -10.72 3.47 -1.01
CA CYS A 79 -9.82 2.46 -0.44
C CYS A 79 -9.86 1.13 -1.19
N ASN A 80 -10.96 0.78 -1.89
CA ASN A 80 -11.07 -0.49 -2.62
C ASN A 80 -10.19 -0.53 -3.89
N THR A 81 -9.75 0.63 -4.37
CA THR A 81 -8.83 0.73 -5.53
C THR A 81 -7.40 0.99 -5.08
N CYS A 82 -7.18 1.19 -3.78
CA CYS A 82 -5.87 1.38 -3.19
C CYS A 82 -5.30 0.06 -2.72
N ILE A 83 -4.04 -0.22 -3.08
CA ILE A 83 -3.33 -1.42 -2.66
C ILE A 83 -2.05 -0.99 -1.96
N THR A 84 -1.91 -1.33 -0.69
CA THR A 84 -0.66 -1.14 0.03
C THR A 84 0.38 -2.12 -0.49
N ILE A 85 1.57 -1.61 -0.80
CA ILE A 85 2.69 -2.36 -1.40
C ILE A 85 3.94 -2.37 -0.51
N GLY A 86 3.97 -1.53 0.52
CA GLY A 86 5.18 -1.25 1.26
C GLY A 86 4.97 -0.22 2.37
N GLN A 87 6.09 0.24 2.92
CA GLN A 87 6.11 1.23 3.98
C GLN A 87 7.26 2.23 3.77
N ASP A 88 7.08 3.45 4.28
CA ASP A 88 8.11 4.50 4.42
C ASP A 88 8.10 4.95 5.88
N ASN A 89 9.11 4.53 6.64
CA ASN A 89 9.22 4.82 8.08
C ASN A 89 7.95 4.43 8.86
N GLY A 90 7.38 3.25 8.57
CA GLY A 90 6.15 2.74 9.18
C GLY A 90 4.85 3.34 8.61
N ASN A 91 4.93 4.30 7.69
CA ASN A 91 3.77 4.86 7.00
C ASN A 91 3.43 3.99 5.77
N PRO A 92 2.17 3.59 5.54
CA PRO A 92 1.81 2.79 4.38
C PRO A 92 2.11 3.48 3.05
N ILE A 93 2.87 2.81 2.19
CA ILE A 93 3.00 3.15 0.77
C ILE A 93 1.99 2.33 -0.03
N PHE A 94 1.20 3.00 -0.84
CA PHE A 94 0.16 2.36 -1.62
C PHE A 94 0.09 2.90 -3.04
N ILE A 95 -0.56 2.13 -3.91
CA ILE A 95 -0.88 2.50 -5.28
C ILE A 95 -2.37 2.70 -5.43
N ASP A 96 -2.80 3.57 -6.35
CA ASP A 96 -4.19 3.63 -6.80
C ASP A 96 -4.33 3.03 -8.20
N SER A 97 -4.99 1.87 -8.29
CA SER A 97 -5.15 1.15 -9.56
C SER A 97 -5.97 1.93 -10.60
N THR A 98 -6.76 2.92 -10.19
CA THR A 98 -7.53 3.77 -11.11
C THR A 98 -6.71 4.91 -11.71
N ARG A 99 -5.52 5.17 -11.17
CA ARG A 99 -4.65 6.29 -11.54
C ARG A 99 -3.29 5.80 -12.05
N ASP A 100 -3.29 4.86 -12.99
CA ASP A 100 -2.05 4.27 -13.54
C ASP A 100 -1.11 3.70 -12.46
N SER A 101 -1.67 3.22 -11.34
CA SER A 101 -0.89 2.77 -10.17
C SER A 101 0.07 3.84 -9.63
N GLU A 102 -0.37 5.10 -9.62
CA GLU A 102 0.34 6.23 -9.01
C GLU A 102 0.65 5.94 -7.53
N LEU A 103 1.83 6.37 -7.07
CA LEU A 103 2.35 6.09 -5.74
C LEU A 103 1.98 7.16 -4.72
N PHE A 104 1.52 6.72 -3.57
CA PHE A 104 1.13 7.56 -2.45
C PHE A 104 1.67 7.02 -1.13
N CYS A 105 1.84 7.93 -0.16
CA CYS A 105 2.11 7.61 1.24
C CYS A 105 0.97 8.13 2.11
N TYR A 106 0.49 7.32 3.04
CA TYR A 106 -0.45 7.75 4.08
C TYR A 106 0.30 7.98 5.39
N TYR A 107 0.39 9.23 5.83
CA TYR A 107 1.10 9.61 7.05
C TYR A 107 0.23 9.44 8.28
N LEU A 108 0.64 8.57 9.20
CA LEU A 108 -0.15 8.20 10.39
C LEU A 108 -0.27 9.38 11.38
N ASP A 109 0.79 10.16 11.56
CA ASP A 109 0.86 11.22 12.58
C ASP A 109 -0.08 12.41 12.30
N GLY A 110 -0.47 12.60 11.03
CA GLY A 110 -1.37 13.67 10.63
C GLY A 110 -2.62 13.20 9.89
N GLY A 111 -2.71 11.91 9.55
CA GLY A 111 -3.83 11.34 8.80
C GLY A 111 -4.04 12.01 7.44
N TYR A 112 -2.96 12.20 6.67
CA TYR A 112 -2.99 12.82 5.34
C TYR A 112 -2.25 11.97 4.31
N ILE A 113 -2.49 12.27 3.03
CA ILE A 113 -1.91 11.54 1.90
C ILE A 113 -0.99 12.46 1.10
N GLU A 114 0.17 11.93 0.75
CA GLU A 114 1.14 12.59 -0.12
C GLU A 114 1.37 11.75 -1.39
N ALA A 115 1.34 12.39 -2.55
CA ALA A 115 1.79 11.78 -3.79
C ALA A 115 3.33 11.72 -3.82
N LYS A 116 3.90 10.53 -4.00
CA LYS A 116 5.36 10.33 -4.07
C LYS A 116 5.94 10.56 -5.47
N GLY A 117 5.05 10.75 -6.45
CA GLY A 117 5.41 10.92 -7.84
C GLY A 117 5.84 9.60 -8.49
N GLY A 118 5.61 9.50 -9.80
CA GLY A 118 5.80 8.24 -10.50
C GLY A 118 4.71 7.21 -10.18
N ASN A 119 4.95 5.97 -10.60
CA ASN A 119 4.01 4.88 -10.51
C ASN A 119 4.70 3.55 -10.18
N LEU A 120 3.90 2.53 -9.91
CA LEU A 120 4.38 1.18 -9.57
C LEU A 120 5.40 0.63 -10.57
N LEU A 121 5.18 0.83 -11.88
CA LEU A 121 6.10 0.33 -12.90
C LEU A 121 7.49 0.92 -12.74
N SER A 122 7.59 2.25 -12.59
CA SER A 122 8.88 2.92 -12.41
C SER A 122 9.58 2.53 -11.10
N LEU A 123 8.82 2.27 -10.03
CA LEU A 123 9.36 1.79 -8.77
C LEU A 123 9.90 0.36 -8.90
N VAL A 124 9.19 -0.53 -9.58
CA VAL A 124 9.64 -1.91 -9.83
C VAL A 124 10.90 -1.95 -10.69
N ILE A 125 11.05 -1.02 -11.64
CA ILE A 125 12.28 -0.89 -12.41
C ILE A 125 13.46 -0.54 -11.50
N GLU A 126 13.27 0.40 -10.57
CA GLU A 126 14.31 0.79 -9.61
C GLU A 126 14.64 -0.37 -8.65
N ALA A 127 13.61 -1.05 -8.14
CA ALA A 127 13.75 -2.18 -7.24
C ALA A 127 14.54 -3.35 -7.85
N LYS A 128 14.49 -3.52 -9.18
CA LYS A 128 15.27 -4.55 -9.89
C LYS A 128 16.75 -4.20 -10.06
N ASN A 129 17.12 -2.94 -9.84
CA ASN A 129 18.49 -2.46 -9.96
C ASN A 129 19.20 -2.33 -8.61
N THR A 130 18.50 -2.61 -7.50
CA THR A 130 19.05 -2.67 -6.14
C THR A 130 19.65 -4.04 -5.88
#